data_AF-A0A1J5TFX2-F1
#
_entry.id   AF-A0A1J5TFX2-F1
#
_cell.length_a   1.000
_cell.length_b   1.000
_cell.length_c   1.000
_cell.angle_alpha   90.00
_cell.angle_beta   90.00
_cell.angle_gamma   90.00
#
_symmetry.space_group_name_H-M   'P 1'
#
loop_
_entity.id
_entity.type
_entity.pdbx_description
1 polymer ?
#
loop_
_entity_poly.entity_id
_entity_poly.type
_entity_poly.pdbx_seq_one_letter_code
_entity_poly.pdbx_strand_id
1 'polypeptide(L)' 'MSTTETTQQSLTPEQIPFTAPQMMSRYVTDTGKILPRKYTGLSAKQQRAVTRARKRSRNMLLAQ' A
#
# COMPACT_ATOMS: atom_id res chain seq x y z
N MET A 1 -4.74 26.80 -25.55
CA MET A 1 -4.23 25.44 -25.27
C MET A 1 -3.93 25.37 -23.78
N SER A 2 -4.84 24.82 -22.98
CA SER A 2 -4.65 24.71 -21.52
C SER A 2 -3.96 23.39 -21.23
N THR A 3 -2.67 23.41 -20.93
CA THR A 3 -1.92 22.23 -20.51
C THR A 3 -2.30 21.91 -19.06
N THR A 4 -3.15 20.92 -18.84
CA THR A 4 -3.40 20.39 -17.49
C THR A 4 -2.16 19.65 -17.01
N GLU A 5 -1.32 20.32 -16.24
CA GLU A 5 -0.20 19.68 -15.55
C GLU A 5 -0.76 18.68 -14.54
N THR A 6 -0.62 17.38 -14.83
CA THR A 6 -1.00 16.34 -13.87
C THR A 6 0.13 16.26 -12.84
N THR A 7 -0.05 16.91 -11.70
CA THR A 7 0.94 16.86 -10.61
C THR A 7 1.03 15.43 -10.10
N GLN A 8 2.17 14.78 -10.31
CA GLN A 8 2.44 13.43 -9.81
C GLN A 8 2.65 13.50 -8.30
N GLN A 9 1.57 13.42 -7.52
CA GLN A 9 1.65 13.37 -6.07
C GLN A 9 2.04 11.96 -5.61
N SER A 10 3.08 11.85 -4.78
CA SER A 10 3.41 10.58 -4.13
C SER A 10 2.28 10.18 -3.18
N LEU A 11 1.56 9.09 -3.48
CA LEU A 11 0.50 8.60 -2.59
C LEU A 11 1.08 8.32 -1.21
N THR A 12 0.41 8.85 -0.19
CA THR A 12 0.72 8.44 1.19
C THR A 12 0.33 6.97 1.38
N PRO A 13 1.03 6.20 2.25
CA PRO A 13 0.72 4.79 2.48
C PRO A 13 -0.72 4.53 2.95
N GLU A 14 -1.39 5.54 3.53
CA GLU A 14 -2.79 5.48 3.96
C GLU A 14 -3.78 5.54 2.80
N GLN A 15 -3.39 6.16 1.69
CA GLN A 15 -4.25 6.36 0.52
C GLN A 15 -4.13 5.22 -0.50
N ILE A 16 -3.28 4.23 -0.25
CA ILE A 16 -3.11 3.11 -1.18
C ILE A 16 -4.40 2.27 -1.20
N PRO A 17 -5.09 2.16 -2.35
CA PRO A 17 -6.29 1.36 -2.45
C PRO A 17 -5.95 -0.13 -2.38
N PHE A 18 -6.84 -0.92 -1.75
CA PHE A 18 -6.67 -2.38 -1.66
C PHE A 18 -6.78 -3.10 -3.02
N THR A 19 -7.30 -2.39 -4.03
CA THR A 19 -7.45 -2.88 -5.41
C THR A 19 -6.13 -2.89 -6.19
N ALA A 20 -5.11 -2.16 -5.71
CA ALA A 20 -3.79 -2.08 -6.34
C ALA A 20 -2.70 -2.68 -5.44
N PRO A 21 -2.68 -4.01 -5.22
CA PRO A 21 -1.73 -4.66 -4.33
C PRO A 21 -0.26 -4.51 -4.73
N GLN A 22 0.02 -4.27 -6.00
CA GLN A 22 1.36 -3.98 -6.53
C GLN A 22 2.00 -2.76 -5.84
N MET A 23 1.20 -1.77 -5.46
CA MET A 23 1.69 -0.58 -4.74
C MET A 23 2.11 -0.90 -3.30
N MET A 24 1.67 -2.04 -2.76
CA MET A 24 2.02 -2.49 -1.41
C MET A 24 3.22 -3.44 -1.38
N SER A 25 3.83 -3.76 -2.53
CA SER A 25 4.96 -4.71 -2.62
C SER A 25 6.10 -4.34 -1.66
N ARG A 26 6.41 -3.05 -1.48
CA ARG A 26 7.43 -2.58 -0.54
C ARG A 26 7.17 -2.93 0.94
N TYR A 27 5.92 -3.19 1.31
CA TYR A 27 5.51 -3.49 2.69
C TYR A 27 5.27 -4.98 2.93
N VAL A 28 5.59 -5.81 1.94
CA VAL A 28 5.34 -7.24 1.94
C VAL A 28 6.62 -7.97 1.51
N THR A 29 6.90 -9.13 2.10
CA THR A 29 8.02 -10.00 1.68
C THR A 29 7.72 -10.65 0.33
N ASP A 30 8.71 -11.25 -0.30
CA ASP A 30 8.52 -12.03 -1.55
C ASP A 30 7.47 -13.14 -1.40
N THR A 31 7.35 -13.75 -0.21
CA THR A 31 6.33 -14.78 0.10
C THR A 31 4.93 -14.22 0.36
N GLY A 32 4.72 -12.91 0.22
CA GLY A 32 3.44 -12.28 0.49
C GLY A 32 3.19 -11.94 1.96
N LYS A 33 4.07 -12.27 2.93
CA LYS A 33 3.92 -11.91 4.36
C LYS A 33 4.10 -10.40 4.61
N ILE A 34 3.29 -9.82 5.50
CA ILE A 34 3.36 -8.37 5.82
C ILE A 34 4.62 -8.12 6.66
N LEU A 35 5.46 -7.16 6.27
CA LEU A 35 6.65 -6.82 7.05
C LEU A 35 6.27 -6.13 8.38
N PRO A 36 6.96 -6.49 9.47
CA PRO A 36 6.87 -5.75 10.73
C PRO A 36 7.25 -4.27 10.60
N ARG A 37 6.70 -3.43 11.47
CA ARG A 37 6.93 -1.98 11.48
C ARG A 37 8.41 -1.57 11.53
N LYS A 38 9.26 -2.38 12.19
CA LYS A 38 10.71 -2.14 12.29
C LYS A 38 11.42 -2.12 10.93
N TYR A 39 10.86 -2.78 9.92
CA TYR A 39 11.39 -2.81 8.56
C TYR A 39 10.67 -1.84 7.61
N THR A 40 9.37 -1.58 7.84
CA THR A 40 8.60 -0.68 6.98
C THR A 40 8.86 0.80 7.27
N GLY A 41 9.32 1.15 8.48
CA GLY A 41 9.59 2.54 8.88
C GLY A 41 8.34 3.43 8.98
N LEU A 42 7.14 2.85 8.88
CA LEU A 42 5.87 3.58 8.88
C LEU A 42 5.46 4.06 10.29
N SER A 43 4.63 5.09 10.35
CA SER A 43 3.92 5.43 11.58
C SER A 43 2.96 4.31 12.00
N ALA A 44 2.55 4.27 13.28
CA ALA A 44 1.58 3.27 13.74
C ALA A 44 0.25 3.34 12.98
N LYS A 45 -0.17 4.56 12.62
CA LYS A 45 -1.41 4.81 11.86
C LYS A 45 -1.30 4.26 10.44
N GLN A 46 -0.19 4.57 9.75
CA GLN A 46 0.12 4.10 8.41
C GLN A 46 0.22 2.57 8.36
N GLN A 47 0.95 1.95 9.30
CA GLN A 47 1.09 0.49 9.35
C GLN A 47 -0.27 -0.21 9.51
N ARG A 48 -1.18 0.32 10.35
CA ARG A 48 -2.54 -0.19 10.50
C ARG A 48 -3.38 -0.03 9.24
N ALA A 49 -3.22 1.07 8.50
CA ALA A 49 -3.90 1.28 7.23
C ALA A 49 -3.44 0.24 6.18
N VAL A 50 -2.13 0.11 5.97
CA VAL A 50 -1.55 -0.87 5.03
C VAL A 50 -1.95 -2.30 5.40
N THR A 51 -1.89 -2.66 6.69
CA THR A 51 -2.27 -4.01 7.15
C THR A 51 -3.74 -4.32 6.84
N ARG A 52 -4.66 -3.36 7.09
CA ARG A 52 -6.08 -3.53 6.79
C ARG A 52 -6.32 -3.66 5.29
N ALA A 53 -5.67 -2.82 4.49
CA ALA A 53 -5.81 -2.83 3.04
C ALA A 53 -5.26 -4.12 2.42
N ARG A 54 -4.08 -4.60 2.86
CA ARG A 54 -3.51 -5.88 2.39
C ARG A 54 -4.39 -7.08 2.77
N LYS A 55 -4.91 -7.13 4.00
CA LYS A 55 -5.83 -8.19 4.43
C LYS A 55 -7.12 -8.20 3.58
N ARG A 56 -7.67 -7.02 3.27
CA ARG A 56 -8.84 -6.92 2.38
C ARG A 56 -8.52 -7.41 0.97
N SER A 57 -7.36 -7.03 0.43
CA SER A 57 -6.90 -7.47 -0.88
C SER A 57 -6.77 -9.00 -0.97
N ARG A 58 -6.24 -9.64 0.08
CA ARG A 58 -6.15 -11.12 0.18
C ARG A 58 -7.52 -11.80 0.21
N ASN A 59 -8.46 -11.27 0.99
CA ASN A 59 -9.81 -11.82 1.07
C ASN A 59 -10.55 -11.73 -0.28
N MET A 60 -10.19 -10.76 -1.11
CA MET A 60 -10.73 -10.58 -2.47
C MET A 60 -9.90 -11.29 -3.56
N LEU A 61 -8.91 -12.11 -3.18
CA LEU A 61 -8.02 -12.84 -4.09
C LEU A 61 -7.27 -11.94 -5.10
N LEU A 62 -7.12 -10.65 -4.79
CA LEU A 62 -6.36 -9.71 -5.63
C LEU A 62 -4.85 -9.85 -5.41
N ALA A 63 -4.45 -10.39 -4.26
CA ALA A 63 -3.05 -10.64 -3.93
C ALA A 63 -2.89 -11.77 -2.93
N GLN A 64 -1.76 -12.47 -3.00
CA GLN A 64 -1.35 -13.49 -2.04
C GLN A 64 -0.28 -12.93 -1.09
#